data_AF-A0A9D8JRT6-F1
#
_entry.id   AF-A0A9D8JRT6-F1
#
_cell.length_a   1.000
_cell.length_b   1.000
_cell.length_c   1.000
_cell.angle_alpha   90.00
_cell.angle_beta   90.00
_cell.angle_gamma   90.00
#
_symmetry.space_group_name_H-M   'P 1'
#
loop_
_entity.id
_entity.type
_entity.pdbx_description
1 polymer ?
#
loop_
_entity_poly.entity_id
_entity_poly.type
_entity_poly.pdbx_seq_one_letter_code
_entity_poly.pdbx_strand_id
1 'polypeptide(L)'
;MWDFLWTDVITRPMANGLVFLYSILGSNFGLAIIAFTLISRVALYPLTKRQIKQQKAMLAMQPKMKEIEEKFKNDPQRKAKEQMKLWKETGVNPLGCLGPFIFQFLIWVGLYSALRTTLADTPEGLVKLSQQIYTWLPYGDGAVPLHSSFAGLDLARSDPTIITLPILVGLSTYVVQKMVTVQSSDPQTQQRNNMMNLMMPFIMAIFTFGFPSGLALYWITSNVVTIWLQYRVMGWGGLTFKRPSFAPAPAGATPGGASASPKQQVELKEVKKSVEKSVEKPAEKAAAPEAPRPADGEKPQGVGGLLKRVFLGSPPAAKPEDAAKAADSSGDGAAVAKGEGSGTDRNERQDGGRGNREGARRARRRERQRRNRGS
;
A
#
# COMPACT_ATOMS: atom_id res chain seq x y z
N MET A 1 -9.99 -15.34 -18.56
CA MET A 1 -8.91 -14.38 -18.91
C MET A 1 -8.05 -14.04 -17.70
N TRP A 2 -8.64 -13.62 -16.58
CA TRP A 2 -7.87 -13.31 -15.36
C TRP A 2 -7.07 -14.50 -14.84
N ASP A 3 -7.68 -15.70 -14.77
CA ASP A 3 -6.98 -16.91 -14.30
C ASP A 3 -5.82 -17.33 -15.20
N PHE A 4 -5.94 -17.13 -16.52
CA PHE A 4 -4.85 -17.38 -17.47
C PHE A 4 -3.68 -16.42 -17.23
N LEU A 5 -3.95 -15.11 -17.12
CA LEU A 5 -2.91 -14.13 -16.81
C LEU A 5 -2.25 -14.43 -15.46
N TRP A 6 -3.05 -14.78 -14.45
CA TRP A 6 -2.55 -15.06 -13.11
C TRP A 6 -1.72 -16.35 -13.05
N THR A 7 -2.20 -17.41 -13.68
CA THR A 7 -1.61 -18.75 -13.57
C THR A 7 -0.48 -18.92 -14.57
N ASP A 8 -0.72 -18.64 -15.84
CA ASP A 8 0.25 -18.92 -16.91
C ASP A 8 1.31 -17.83 -17.08
N VAL A 9 0.98 -16.56 -16.82
CA VAL A 9 1.93 -15.45 -17.01
C VAL A 9 2.71 -15.12 -15.73
N ILE A 10 2.09 -15.27 -14.55
CA ILE A 10 2.72 -14.90 -13.27
C ILE A 10 3.14 -16.15 -12.49
N THR A 11 2.18 -16.97 -12.07
CA THR A 11 2.45 -18.03 -11.09
C THR A 11 3.35 -19.13 -11.65
N ARG A 12 3.08 -19.61 -12.87
CA ARG A 12 3.80 -20.72 -13.49
C ARG A 12 5.26 -20.37 -13.78
N PRO A 13 5.61 -19.22 -14.38
CA PRO A 13 7.01 -18.83 -14.53
C PRO A 13 7.72 -18.62 -13.20
N MET A 14 7.05 -18.07 -12.18
CA MET A 14 7.65 -17.87 -10.86
C MET A 14 7.92 -19.20 -10.15
N ALA A 15 6.96 -20.13 -10.15
CA ALA A 15 7.11 -21.46 -9.58
C ALA A 15 8.22 -22.27 -10.28
N ASN A 16 8.22 -22.28 -11.62
CA ASN A 16 9.26 -22.96 -12.39
C ASN A 16 10.64 -22.31 -12.19
N GLY A 17 10.71 -20.98 -12.12
CA GLY A 17 11.96 -20.27 -11.82
C GLY A 17 12.49 -20.61 -10.43
N LEU A 18 11.62 -20.74 -9.43
CA LEU A 18 12.00 -21.19 -8.10
C LEU A 18 12.53 -22.62 -8.09
N VAL A 19 11.85 -23.55 -8.77
CA VAL A 19 12.28 -24.96 -8.86
C VAL A 19 13.60 -25.08 -9.63
N PHE A 20 13.78 -24.28 -10.69
CA PHE A 20 15.04 -24.20 -11.42
C PHE A 20 16.20 -23.72 -10.53
N LEU A 21 15.97 -22.67 -9.75
CA LEU A 21 16.98 -22.17 -8.82
C LEU A 21 17.24 -23.17 -7.70
N TYR A 22 16.21 -23.87 -7.23
CA TYR A 22 16.36 -24.94 -6.24
C TYR A 22 17.25 -26.08 -6.75
N SER A 23 17.08 -26.51 -8.00
CA SER A 23 17.90 -27.59 -8.58
C SER A 23 19.36 -27.16 -8.78
N ILE A 24 19.61 -25.90 -9.16
CA ILE A 24 20.97 -25.38 -9.34
C ILE A 24 21.67 -25.11 -8.01
N LEU A 25 20.94 -24.63 -6.99
CA LEU A 25 21.50 -24.25 -5.69
C LEU A 25 21.53 -25.41 -4.68
N GLY A 26 21.60 -26.65 -5.17
CA GLY A 26 21.87 -27.83 -4.36
C GLY A 26 20.76 -28.15 -3.36
N SER A 27 19.49 -28.07 -3.80
CA SER A 27 18.32 -28.44 -2.99
C SER A 27 18.07 -27.57 -1.75
N ASN A 28 18.48 -26.30 -1.80
CA ASN A 28 18.24 -25.32 -0.73
C ASN A 28 17.19 -24.29 -1.13
N PHE A 29 15.97 -24.44 -0.62
CA PHE A 29 14.86 -23.57 -1.03
C PHE A 29 15.01 -22.13 -0.55
N GLY A 30 15.65 -21.89 0.61
CA GLY A 30 15.94 -20.55 1.09
C GLY A 30 16.90 -19.78 0.17
N LEU A 31 17.94 -20.45 -0.33
CA LEU A 31 18.86 -19.88 -1.30
C LEU A 31 18.17 -19.62 -2.65
N ALA A 32 17.26 -20.51 -3.08
CA ALA A 32 16.45 -20.30 -4.28
C ALA A 32 15.60 -19.03 -4.18
N ILE A 33 14.94 -18.78 -3.04
CA ILE A 33 14.18 -17.54 -2.80
C ILE A 33 15.10 -16.31 -2.85
N ILE A 34 16.26 -16.36 -2.20
CA ILE A 34 17.22 -15.25 -2.20
C ILE A 34 17.70 -14.96 -3.63
N ALA A 35 18.13 -15.99 -4.36
CA ALA A 35 18.59 -15.87 -5.74
C ALA A 35 17.49 -15.32 -6.66
N PHE A 36 16.25 -15.81 -6.53
CA PHE A 36 15.10 -15.31 -7.27
C PHE A 36 14.86 -13.82 -7.00
N THR A 37 14.97 -13.41 -5.73
CA THR A 37 14.84 -12.02 -5.33
C THR A 37 15.92 -11.14 -5.96
N LEU A 38 17.17 -11.59 -5.97
CA LEU A 38 18.27 -10.85 -6.58
C LEU A 38 18.09 -10.72 -8.09
N ILE A 39 17.72 -11.81 -8.77
CA ILE A 39 17.50 -11.83 -10.23
C ILE A 39 16.35 -10.89 -10.62
N SER A 40 15.22 -10.98 -9.93
CA SER A 40 14.07 -10.09 -10.19
C SER A 40 14.43 -8.62 -9.94
N ARG A 41 15.23 -8.32 -8.91
CA ARG A 41 15.72 -6.97 -8.63
C ARG A 41 16.67 -6.44 -9.70
N VAL A 42 17.55 -7.29 -10.24
CA VAL A 42 18.43 -6.92 -11.35
C VAL A 42 17.61 -6.67 -12.62
N ALA A 43 16.64 -7.52 -12.94
CA ALA A 43 15.75 -7.33 -14.08
C ALA A 43 14.96 -6.01 -13.99
N LEU A 44 14.50 -5.66 -12.80
CA LEU A 44 13.74 -4.42 -12.53
C LEU A 44 14.63 -3.21 -12.23
N TYR A 45 15.96 -3.36 -12.20
CA TYR A 45 16.90 -2.29 -11.85
C TYR A 45 16.70 -0.98 -12.63
N PRO A 46 16.56 -0.95 -13.98
CA PRO A 46 16.40 0.32 -14.70
C PRO A 46 15.11 1.05 -14.29
N LEU A 47 14.05 0.30 -14.00
CA LEU A 47 12.79 0.84 -13.51
C LEU A 47 12.95 1.38 -12.08
N THR A 48 13.51 0.59 -11.16
CA THR A 48 13.72 0.99 -9.76
C THR A 48 14.67 2.19 -9.65
N LYS A 49 15.72 2.28 -10.47
CA LYS A 49 16.61 3.44 -10.51
C LYS A 49 15.88 4.73 -10.88
N ARG A 50 14.97 4.68 -11.87
CA ARG A 50 14.12 5.82 -12.24
C ARG A 50 13.20 6.21 -11.09
N GLN A 51 12.59 5.22 -10.41
CA GLN A 51 11.74 5.45 -9.24
C GLN A 51 12.49 6.13 -8.08
N ILE A 52 13.69 5.66 -7.73
CA ILE A 52 14.49 6.25 -6.65
C ILE A 52 14.96 7.66 -7.03
N LYS A 53 15.29 7.93 -8.30
CA LYS A 53 15.63 9.29 -8.76
C LYS A 53 14.46 10.27 -8.55
N GLN A 54 13.23 9.85 -8.83
CA GLN A 54 12.02 10.66 -8.57
C GLN A 54 11.83 10.92 -7.07
N GLN A 55 12.07 9.93 -6.22
CA GLN A 55 12.03 10.10 -4.77
C GLN A 55 13.10 11.10 -4.28
N LYS A 56 14.34 11.02 -4.81
CA LYS A 56 15.40 11.98 -4.50
C LYS A 56 15.03 13.41 -4.89
N ALA A 57 14.40 13.61 -6.06
CA ALA A 57 13.92 14.92 -6.49
C ALA A 57 12.84 15.48 -5.54
N MET A 58 11.95 14.62 -5.03
CA MET A 58 10.97 15.00 -4.01
C MET A 58 11.63 15.42 -2.69
N LEU A 59 12.66 14.70 -2.23
CA LEU A 59 13.41 15.08 -1.04
C LEU A 59 14.13 16.43 -1.22
N ALA A 60 14.66 16.72 -2.42
CA ALA A 60 15.30 17.99 -2.72
C ALA A 60 14.33 19.19 -2.71
N MET A 61 13.02 18.96 -2.86
CA MET A 61 11.99 20.01 -2.74
C MET A 61 11.61 20.35 -1.29
N GLN A 62 12.01 19.53 -0.30
CA GLN A 62 11.70 19.76 1.11
C GLN A 62 11.95 21.18 1.62
N PRO A 63 13.09 21.86 1.33
CA PRO A 63 13.31 23.22 1.82
C PRO A 63 12.24 24.19 1.30
N LYS A 64 11.88 24.12 0.02
CA LYS A 64 10.84 24.96 -0.56
C LYS A 64 9.44 24.63 -0.02
N MET A 65 9.18 23.36 0.25
CA MET A 65 7.93 22.94 0.90
C MET A 65 7.82 23.53 2.30
N LYS A 66 8.93 23.57 3.08
CA LYS A 66 8.97 24.21 4.40
C LYS A 66 8.76 25.72 4.31
N GLU A 67 9.37 26.40 3.34
CA GLU A 67 9.14 27.84 3.11
C GLU A 67 7.66 28.14 2.81
N ILE A 68 7.00 27.32 1.99
CA ILE A 68 5.56 27.48 1.70
C ILE A 68 4.72 27.22 2.95
N GLU A 69 5.05 26.17 3.71
CA GLU A 69 4.38 25.88 4.98
C GLU A 69 4.52 27.03 5.99
N GLU A 70 5.70 27.68 6.06
CA GLU A 70 5.97 28.82 6.94
C GLU A 70 5.28 30.11 6.49
N LYS A 71 5.29 30.41 5.19
CA LYS A 71 4.65 31.61 4.62
C LYS A 71 3.13 31.57 4.72
N PHE A 72 2.54 30.37 4.59
CA PHE A 72 1.09 30.18 4.55
C PHE A 72 0.55 29.37 5.74
N LYS A 73 1.16 29.51 6.94
CA LYS A 73 0.71 28.81 8.16
C LYS A 73 -0.79 28.96 8.41
N ASN A 74 -1.32 30.17 8.23
CA ASN A 74 -2.69 30.55 8.55
C ASN A 74 -3.70 30.35 7.39
N ASP A 75 -3.24 29.95 6.21
CA ASP A 75 -4.10 29.78 5.03
C ASP A 75 -3.88 28.40 4.39
N PRO A 76 -4.62 27.37 4.83
CA PRO A 76 -4.46 26.00 4.33
C PRO A 76 -4.82 25.86 2.85
N GLN A 77 -5.74 26.68 2.33
CA GLN A 77 -6.14 26.62 0.92
C GLN A 77 -5.02 27.15 0.03
N ARG A 78 -4.43 28.28 0.39
CA ARG A 78 -3.33 28.88 -0.36
C ARG A 78 -2.05 28.07 -0.22
N LYS A 79 -1.80 27.46 0.94
CA LYS A 79 -0.72 26.48 1.16
C LYS A 79 -0.82 25.32 0.17
N ALA A 80 -1.98 24.67 0.05
CA ALA A 80 -2.18 23.57 -0.88
C ALA A 80 -1.98 23.99 -2.35
N LYS A 81 -2.44 25.19 -2.73
CA LYS A 81 -2.28 25.74 -4.08
C LYS A 81 -0.82 25.99 -4.44
N GLU A 82 -0.06 26.62 -3.55
CA GLU A 82 1.37 26.90 -3.77
C GLU A 82 2.21 25.60 -3.74
N GLN A 83 1.86 24.63 -2.89
CA GLN A 83 2.49 23.30 -2.93
C GLN A 83 2.27 22.61 -4.28
N MET A 84 1.03 22.66 -4.82
CA MET A 84 0.74 22.10 -6.14
C MET A 84 1.46 22.85 -7.26
N LYS A 85 1.54 24.19 -7.16
CA LYS A 85 2.28 25.02 -8.12
C LYS A 85 3.76 24.65 -8.13
N LEU A 86 4.37 24.48 -6.95
CA LEU A 86 5.76 24.05 -6.81
C LEU A 86 6.00 22.67 -7.45
N TRP A 87 5.09 21.71 -7.26
CA TRP A 87 5.20 20.39 -7.91
C TRP A 87 5.14 20.48 -9.44
N LYS A 88 4.26 21.34 -9.97
CA LYS A 88 4.14 21.58 -11.42
C LYS A 88 5.39 22.28 -11.97
N GLU A 89 5.88 23.32 -11.30
CA GLU A 89 7.09 24.06 -11.71
C GLU A 89 8.36 23.21 -11.65
N THR A 90 8.44 22.29 -10.69
CA THR A 90 9.61 21.40 -10.53
C THR A 90 9.51 20.16 -11.42
N GLY A 91 8.35 19.89 -12.04
CA GLY A 91 8.13 18.75 -12.93
C GLY A 91 8.16 17.38 -12.21
N VAL A 92 8.08 17.36 -10.88
CA VAL A 92 8.09 16.11 -10.09
C VAL A 92 6.64 15.64 -9.92
N ASN A 93 6.32 14.48 -10.49
CA ASN A 93 4.99 13.90 -10.41
C ASN A 93 4.82 13.07 -9.11
N PRO A 94 3.90 13.41 -8.20
CA PRO A 94 3.63 12.59 -7.02
C PRO A 94 3.11 11.19 -7.35
N LEU A 95 2.52 10.96 -8.53
CA LEU A 95 2.10 9.60 -8.94
C LEU A 95 3.28 8.69 -9.34
N GLY A 96 4.44 9.28 -9.67
CA GLY A 96 5.64 8.54 -10.04
C GLY A 96 6.22 7.70 -8.89
N CYS A 97 5.88 8.03 -7.63
CA CYS A 97 6.28 7.25 -6.46
C CYS A 97 5.32 6.10 -6.12
N LEU A 98 4.15 6.01 -6.76
CA LEU A 98 3.17 4.93 -6.53
C LEU A 98 3.50 3.66 -7.34
N GLY A 99 4.16 3.82 -8.49
CA GLY A 99 4.55 2.72 -9.37
C GLY A 99 5.26 1.54 -8.68
N PRO A 100 6.24 1.75 -7.77
CA PRO A 100 6.88 0.66 -7.04
C PRO A 100 5.90 -0.25 -6.33
N PHE A 101 4.82 0.29 -5.74
CA PHE A 101 3.87 -0.50 -4.97
C PHE A 101 3.08 -1.49 -5.81
N ILE A 102 2.67 -1.10 -7.03
CA ILE A 102 1.91 -1.97 -7.93
C ILE A 102 2.77 -3.16 -8.34
N PHE A 103 4.00 -2.91 -8.80
CA PHE A 103 4.92 -3.97 -9.19
C PHE A 103 5.33 -4.84 -7.98
N GLN A 104 5.58 -4.21 -6.83
CA GLN A 104 5.92 -4.92 -5.60
C GLN A 104 4.79 -5.87 -5.17
N PHE A 105 3.53 -5.42 -5.26
CA PHE A 105 2.37 -6.24 -4.94
C PHE A 105 2.23 -7.42 -5.92
N LEU A 106 2.35 -7.19 -7.23
CA LEU A 106 2.27 -8.27 -8.22
C LEU A 106 3.32 -9.36 -8.00
N ILE A 107 4.57 -8.96 -7.74
CA ILE A 107 5.66 -9.90 -7.46
C ILE A 107 5.39 -10.62 -6.13
N TRP A 108 4.94 -9.90 -5.11
CA TRP A 108 4.65 -10.50 -3.81
C TRP A 108 3.53 -11.54 -3.88
N VAL A 109 2.39 -11.21 -4.49
CA VAL A 109 1.26 -12.15 -4.62
C VAL A 109 1.65 -13.32 -5.53
N GLY A 110 2.39 -13.07 -6.62
CA GLY A 110 2.87 -14.11 -7.52
C GLY A 110 3.84 -15.08 -6.81
N LEU A 111 4.78 -14.55 -6.03
CA LEU A 111 5.71 -15.35 -5.24
C LEU A 111 4.99 -16.14 -4.16
N TYR A 112 4.05 -15.52 -3.44
CA TYR A 112 3.22 -16.21 -2.46
C TYR A 112 2.43 -17.37 -3.07
N SER A 113 1.84 -17.16 -4.25
CA SER A 113 1.15 -18.22 -5.01
C SER A 113 2.11 -19.32 -5.42
N ALA A 114 3.29 -18.97 -5.93
CA ALA A 114 4.32 -19.93 -6.31
C ALA A 114 4.78 -20.75 -5.10
N LEU A 115 5.08 -20.11 -3.97
CA LEU A 115 5.49 -20.77 -2.72
C LEU A 115 4.42 -21.76 -2.23
N ARG A 116 3.14 -21.38 -2.26
CA ARG A 116 2.05 -22.28 -1.85
C ARG A 116 1.82 -23.45 -2.79
N THR A 117 2.20 -23.33 -4.07
CA THR A 117 2.16 -24.45 -5.00
C THR A 117 3.40 -25.34 -4.87
N THR A 118 4.59 -24.75 -4.73
CA THR A 118 5.86 -25.49 -4.73
C THR A 118 6.14 -26.12 -3.38
N LEU A 119 5.99 -25.38 -2.28
CA LEU A 119 6.25 -25.86 -0.93
C LEU A 119 5.01 -26.47 -0.27
N ALA A 120 4.04 -26.90 -1.07
CA ALA A 120 2.89 -27.59 -0.54
C ALA A 120 3.31 -28.93 0.06
N ASP A 121 3.10 -29.08 1.35
CA ASP A 121 3.13 -30.36 2.06
C ASP A 121 1.84 -31.18 1.83
N THR A 122 0.87 -30.62 1.09
CA THR A 122 -0.36 -31.29 0.71
C THR A 122 -0.19 -32.08 -0.60
N PRO A 123 -0.74 -33.31 -0.69
CA PRO A 123 -0.70 -34.13 -1.92
C PRO A 123 -1.25 -33.39 -3.15
N GLU A 124 -2.29 -32.56 -2.96
CA GLU A 124 -2.87 -31.76 -4.04
C GLU A 124 -1.90 -30.72 -4.62
N GLY A 125 -1.10 -30.07 -3.77
CA GLY A 125 -0.15 -29.08 -4.21
C GLY A 125 1.01 -29.70 -5.00
N LEU A 126 1.46 -30.89 -4.60
CA LEU A 126 2.46 -31.66 -5.34
C LEU A 126 1.95 -32.10 -6.73
N VAL A 127 0.68 -32.52 -6.83
CA VAL A 127 0.05 -32.84 -8.13
C VAL A 127 -0.05 -31.59 -9.01
N LYS A 128 -0.49 -30.45 -8.45
CA LYS A 128 -0.56 -29.17 -9.19
C LYS A 128 0.81 -28.72 -9.66
N LEU A 129 1.83 -28.86 -8.81
CA LEU A 129 3.21 -28.56 -9.16
C LEU A 129 3.67 -29.45 -10.33
N SER A 130 3.45 -30.78 -10.24
CA SER A 130 3.78 -31.73 -11.31
C SER A 130 3.13 -31.35 -12.64
N GLN A 131 1.86 -30.92 -12.64
CA GLN A 131 1.16 -30.46 -13.84
C GLN A 131 1.65 -29.11 -14.38
N GLN A 132 2.22 -28.26 -13.54
CA GLN A 132 2.66 -26.91 -13.90
C GLN A 132 4.16 -26.80 -14.20
N ILE A 133 4.95 -27.79 -13.80
CA ILE A 133 6.39 -27.87 -14.08
C ILE A 133 6.61 -27.99 -15.59
N TYR A 134 7.62 -27.29 -16.10
CA TYR A 134 8.05 -27.46 -17.47
C TYR A 134 8.81 -28.77 -17.66
N THR A 135 8.51 -29.46 -18.76
CA THR A 135 9.07 -30.77 -19.10
C THR A 135 10.59 -30.79 -19.25
N TRP A 136 11.22 -29.65 -19.51
CA TRP A 136 12.68 -29.51 -19.66
C TRP A 136 13.40 -29.34 -18.32
N LEU A 137 12.67 -29.23 -17.20
CA LEU A 137 13.26 -28.93 -15.91
C LEU A 137 13.81 -30.20 -15.24
N PRO A 138 15.08 -30.23 -14.80
CA PRO A 138 15.67 -31.40 -14.14
C PRO A 138 15.15 -31.52 -12.70
N TYR A 139 13.96 -32.10 -12.54
CA TYR A 139 13.28 -32.33 -11.25
C TYR A 139 13.22 -33.82 -10.85
N GLY A 140 13.71 -34.72 -11.72
CA GLY A 140 13.36 -36.15 -11.74
C GLY A 140 13.98 -37.07 -10.67
N ASP A 141 15.07 -36.69 -10.00
CA ASP A 141 15.91 -37.71 -9.33
C ASP A 141 15.92 -37.66 -7.78
N GLY A 142 14.85 -37.14 -7.16
CA GLY A 142 14.73 -37.08 -5.69
C GLY A 142 14.53 -35.69 -5.11
N ALA A 143 14.12 -34.71 -5.93
CA ALA A 143 13.81 -33.35 -5.49
C ALA A 143 12.47 -33.21 -4.72
N VAL A 144 11.79 -34.33 -4.43
CA VAL A 144 10.52 -34.39 -3.70
C VAL A 144 10.70 -35.30 -2.48
N PRO A 145 10.43 -34.86 -1.24
CA PRO A 145 9.89 -33.56 -0.83
C PRO A 145 10.93 -32.44 -0.89
N LEU A 146 10.50 -31.25 -1.35
CA LEU A 146 11.35 -30.07 -1.38
C LEU A 146 11.78 -29.71 0.05
N HIS A 147 13.09 -29.64 0.30
CA HIS A 147 13.61 -29.25 1.60
C HIS A 147 13.27 -27.78 1.85
N SER A 148 12.21 -27.56 2.63
CA SER A 148 11.72 -26.24 3.01
C SER A 148 12.49 -25.64 4.19
N SER A 149 13.46 -26.34 4.76
CA SER A 149 14.23 -25.82 5.91
C SER A 149 15.35 -24.88 5.46
N PHE A 150 15.47 -23.73 6.10
CA PHE A 150 16.58 -22.79 5.90
C PHE A 150 16.89 -22.02 7.18
N ALA A 151 18.15 -22.05 7.63
CA ALA A 151 18.59 -21.36 8.84
C ALA A 151 17.73 -21.68 10.09
N GLY A 152 17.24 -22.92 10.20
CA GLY A 152 16.37 -23.38 11.29
C GLY A 152 14.88 -23.03 11.12
N LEU A 153 14.49 -22.45 9.99
CA LEU A 153 13.12 -22.03 9.67
C LEU A 153 12.47 -23.00 8.69
N ASP A 154 11.19 -23.31 8.87
CA ASP A 154 10.38 -23.97 7.84
C ASP A 154 9.75 -22.93 6.91
N LEU A 155 10.24 -22.85 5.67
CA LEU A 155 9.83 -21.88 4.66
C LEU A 155 8.39 -22.09 4.16
N ALA A 156 7.85 -23.30 4.30
CA ALA A 156 6.53 -23.68 3.84
C ALA A 156 5.42 -23.23 4.80
N ARG A 157 5.73 -23.17 6.09
CA ARG A 157 4.76 -22.91 7.15
C ARG A 157 4.98 -21.55 7.80
N SER A 158 3.91 -21.00 8.36
CA SER A 158 4.01 -19.89 9.31
C SER A 158 4.37 -20.49 10.67
N ASP A 159 5.46 -20.02 11.28
CA ASP A 159 5.76 -20.32 12.68
C ASP A 159 5.67 -19.04 13.53
N PRO A 160 4.54 -18.83 14.23
CA PRO A 160 4.33 -17.65 15.05
C PRO A 160 5.28 -17.55 16.25
N THR A 161 5.93 -18.65 16.64
CA THR A 161 6.87 -18.67 17.77
C THR A 161 8.21 -18.05 17.41
N ILE A 162 8.53 -17.98 16.11
CA ILE A 162 9.78 -17.42 15.60
C ILE A 162 9.60 -15.92 15.35
N ILE A 163 9.72 -15.15 16.42
CA ILE A 163 9.56 -13.69 16.43
C ILE A 163 10.69 -12.98 15.65
N THR A 164 11.85 -13.63 15.48
CA THR A 164 13.03 -13.08 14.81
C THR A 164 12.73 -12.56 13.41
N LEU A 165 11.92 -13.30 12.62
CA LEU A 165 11.61 -12.93 11.24
C LEU A 165 10.73 -11.67 11.14
N PRO A 166 9.57 -11.57 11.81
CA PRO A 166 8.79 -10.34 11.93
C PRO A 166 9.59 -9.13 12.37
N ILE A 167 10.48 -9.28 13.35
CA ILE A 167 11.34 -8.18 13.81
C ILE A 167 12.29 -7.73 12.69
N LEU A 168 12.93 -8.65 11.98
CA LEU A 168 13.82 -8.32 10.87
C LEU A 168 13.06 -7.67 9.69
N VAL A 169 11.85 -8.14 9.37
CA VAL A 169 10.99 -7.51 8.36
C VAL A 169 10.59 -6.10 8.80
N GLY A 170 10.14 -5.92 10.04
CA GLY A 170 9.77 -4.62 10.60
C GLY A 170 10.95 -3.65 10.61
N LEU A 171 12.12 -4.08 11.10
CA LEU A 171 13.32 -3.25 11.17
C LEU A 171 13.81 -2.86 9.77
N SER A 172 13.89 -3.81 8.85
CA SER A 172 14.33 -3.52 7.47
C SER A 172 13.35 -2.60 6.75
N THR A 173 12.04 -2.79 6.94
CA THR A 173 10.99 -1.92 6.37
C THR A 173 11.06 -0.52 6.98
N TYR A 174 11.32 -0.42 8.29
CA TYR A 174 11.53 0.86 8.96
C TYR A 174 12.72 1.61 8.37
N VAL A 175 13.85 0.94 8.11
CA VAL A 175 15.03 1.55 7.48
C VAL A 175 14.69 2.08 6.08
N VAL A 176 14.04 1.28 5.24
CA VAL A 176 13.59 1.69 3.89
C VAL A 176 12.69 2.92 3.98
N GLN A 177 11.70 2.92 4.88
CA GLN A 177 10.76 4.03 5.06
C GLN A 177 11.45 5.30 5.58
N LYS A 178 12.40 5.14 6.51
CA LYS A 178 13.14 6.25 7.13
C LYS A 178 14.04 6.96 6.11
N MET A 179 14.65 6.23 5.19
CA MET A 179 15.50 6.80 4.14
C MET A 179 14.74 7.81 3.26
N VAL A 180 13.45 7.57 3.01
CA VAL A 180 12.63 8.34 2.05
C VAL A 180 11.63 9.31 2.71
N THR A 181 11.71 9.46 4.03
CA THR A 181 10.76 10.29 4.78
C THR A 181 10.86 11.78 4.43
N VAL A 182 9.70 12.39 4.17
CA VAL A 182 9.57 13.85 3.97
C VAL A 182 9.31 14.54 5.30
N GLN A 183 10.17 15.51 5.66
CA GLN A 183 10.00 16.33 6.86
C GLN A 183 9.03 17.48 6.58
N SER A 184 8.02 17.63 7.43
CA SER A 184 7.13 18.80 7.46
C SER A 184 7.47 19.70 8.65
N SER A 185 7.24 21.01 8.50
CA SER A 185 7.44 22.03 9.55
C SER A 185 6.23 22.19 10.48
N ASP A 186 5.06 21.68 10.07
CA ASP A 186 3.86 21.68 10.89
C ASP A 186 3.90 20.53 11.91
N PRO A 187 3.83 20.80 13.24
CA PRO A 187 3.89 19.76 14.27
C PRO A 187 2.83 18.67 14.11
N GLN A 188 1.62 19.03 13.68
CA GLN A 188 0.53 18.07 13.49
C GLN A 188 0.82 17.12 12.31
N THR A 189 1.33 17.68 11.22
CA THR A 189 1.72 16.91 10.03
C THR A 189 2.97 16.07 10.30
N GLN A 190 3.94 16.58 11.06
CA GLN A 190 5.13 15.84 11.46
C GLN A 190 4.78 14.64 12.36
N GLN A 191 3.88 14.82 13.33
CA GLN A 191 3.40 13.72 14.18
C GLN A 191 2.70 12.65 13.34
N ARG A 192 1.86 13.05 12.38
CA ARG A 192 1.22 12.12 11.44
C ARG A 192 2.26 11.34 10.62
N ASN A 193 3.29 12.01 10.11
CA ASN A 193 4.36 11.37 9.34
C ASN A 193 5.17 10.39 10.20
N ASN A 194 5.49 10.78 11.44
CA ASN A 194 6.21 9.91 12.38
C ASN A 194 5.38 8.68 12.76
N MET A 195 4.08 8.86 12.98
CA MET A 195 3.16 7.74 13.21
C MET A 195 3.13 6.82 12.01
N MET A 196 2.96 7.34 10.79
CA MET A 196 2.96 6.52 9.56
C MET A 196 4.27 5.73 9.40
N ASN A 197 5.41 6.38 9.66
CA ASN A 197 6.73 5.77 9.53
C ASN A 197 7.01 4.64 10.52
N LEU A 198 6.38 4.66 11.69
CA LEU A 198 6.52 3.60 12.71
C LEU A 198 5.41 2.55 12.60
N MET A 199 4.19 3.00 12.30
CA MET A 199 3.00 2.17 12.23
C MET A 199 3.06 1.19 11.06
N MET A 200 3.46 1.62 9.86
CA MET A 200 3.51 0.73 8.70
C MET A 200 4.50 -0.44 8.88
N PRO A 201 5.76 -0.22 9.29
CA PRO A 201 6.69 -1.33 9.57
C PRO A 201 6.22 -2.23 10.70
N PHE A 202 5.54 -1.67 11.71
CA PHE A 202 4.98 -2.45 12.81
C PHE A 202 3.82 -3.35 12.36
N ILE A 203 2.87 -2.80 11.61
CA ILE A 203 1.78 -3.59 10.99
C ILE A 203 2.37 -4.67 10.08
N MET A 204 3.40 -4.33 9.31
CA MET A 204 4.07 -5.28 8.42
C MET A 204 4.73 -6.43 9.19
N ALA A 205 5.37 -6.13 10.33
CA ALA A 205 5.91 -7.15 11.23
C ALA A 205 4.80 -8.09 11.75
N ILE A 206 3.69 -7.54 12.24
CA ILE A 206 2.55 -8.36 12.70
C ILE A 206 1.96 -9.19 11.57
N PHE A 207 1.77 -8.59 10.40
CA PHE A 207 1.22 -9.27 9.23
C PHE A 207 2.06 -10.48 8.82
N THR A 208 3.38 -10.40 8.98
CA THR A 208 4.31 -11.48 8.63
C THR A 208 4.03 -12.78 9.39
N PHE A 209 3.47 -12.73 10.61
CA PHE A 209 3.07 -13.93 11.35
C PHE A 209 2.00 -14.77 10.64
N GLY A 210 1.20 -14.16 9.76
CA GLY A 210 0.13 -14.83 9.03
C GLY A 210 0.56 -15.49 7.72
N PHE A 211 1.84 -15.42 7.33
CA PHE A 211 2.33 -15.92 6.05
C PHE A 211 3.45 -16.95 6.22
N PRO A 212 3.68 -17.81 5.20
CA PRO A 212 4.82 -18.71 5.18
C PRO A 212 6.14 -17.97 5.38
N SER A 213 7.06 -18.55 6.15
CA SER A 213 8.32 -17.89 6.51
C SER A 213 9.22 -17.62 5.29
N GLY A 214 9.06 -18.37 4.19
CA GLY A 214 9.72 -18.08 2.91
C GLY A 214 9.38 -16.71 2.34
N LEU A 215 8.17 -16.20 2.63
CA LEU A 215 7.76 -14.86 2.22
C LEU A 215 8.42 -13.76 3.08
N ALA A 216 8.66 -14.03 4.36
CA ALA A 216 9.42 -13.15 5.24
C ALA A 216 10.88 -13.06 4.78
N LEU A 217 11.49 -14.19 4.40
CA LEU A 217 12.85 -14.25 3.84
C LEU A 217 12.97 -13.42 2.56
N TYR A 218 11.98 -13.53 1.67
CA TYR A 218 11.87 -12.66 0.49
C TYR A 218 11.84 -11.19 0.88
N TRP A 219 10.99 -10.79 1.84
CA TRP A 219 10.89 -9.39 2.27
C TRP A 219 12.20 -8.84 2.78
N ILE A 220 12.89 -9.58 3.66
CA ILE A 220 14.17 -9.16 4.23
C ILE A 220 15.20 -8.96 3.11
N THR A 221 15.34 -9.95 2.23
CA THR A 221 16.28 -9.90 1.10
C THR A 221 15.97 -8.73 0.16
N SER A 222 14.69 -8.56 -0.17
CA SER A 222 14.18 -7.47 -1.00
C SER A 222 14.46 -6.10 -0.38
N ASN A 223 14.26 -5.95 0.93
CA ASN A 223 14.54 -4.71 1.65
C ASN A 223 16.04 -4.42 1.69
N VAL A 224 16.89 -5.42 1.93
CA VAL A 224 18.36 -5.26 1.89
C VAL A 224 18.82 -4.73 0.54
N VAL A 225 18.33 -5.31 -0.57
CA VAL A 225 18.64 -4.82 -1.92
C VAL A 225 18.13 -3.40 -2.12
N THR A 226 16.92 -3.09 -1.64
CA THR A 226 16.33 -1.76 -1.74
C THR A 226 17.14 -0.72 -0.97
N ILE A 227 17.57 -1.03 0.25
CA ILE A 227 18.44 -0.19 1.08
C ILE A 227 19.76 0.06 0.35
N TRP A 228 20.38 -0.99 -0.20
CA TRP A 228 21.61 -0.85 -0.98
C TRP A 228 21.43 0.05 -2.20
N LEU A 229 20.35 -0.14 -2.97
CA LEU A 229 20.03 0.69 -4.14
C LEU A 229 19.77 2.15 -3.76
N GLN A 230 19.00 2.40 -2.70
CA GLN A 230 18.73 3.73 -2.18
C GLN A 230 20.04 4.39 -1.72
N TYR A 231 20.84 3.69 -0.91
CA TYR A 231 22.15 4.17 -0.48
C TYR A 231 23.03 4.59 -1.66
N ARG A 232 23.07 3.81 -2.75
CA ARG A 232 23.87 4.14 -3.95
C ARG A 232 23.39 5.38 -4.70
N VAL A 233 22.10 5.72 -4.66
CA VAL A 233 21.52 6.84 -5.45
C VAL A 233 21.31 8.11 -4.63
N MET A 234 20.81 7.97 -3.40
CA MET A 234 20.43 9.05 -2.49
C MET A 234 21.29 9.12 -1.22
N GLY A 235 22.18 8.14 -0.99
CA GLY A 235 22.96 8.05 0.25
C GLY A 235 22.12 7.61 1.44
N TRP A 236 22.65 7.77 2.65
CA TRP A 236 21.90 7.46 3.89
C TRP A 236 20.71 8.41 4.14
N GLY A 237 20.61 9.52 3.41
CA GLY A 237 19.47 10.45 3.51
C GLY A 237 19.18 10.86 4.96
N GLY A 238 17.95 10.59 5.42
CA GLY A 238 17.46 10.90 6.77
C GLY A 238 18.07 10.08 7.92
N LEU A 239 18.97 9.14 7.64
CA LEU A 239 19.76 8.39 8.63
C LEU A 239 21.14 9.03 8.89
N THR A 240 21.46 10.16 8.25
CA THR A 240 22.68 10.90 8.54
C THR A 240 22.63 11.49 9.95
N PHE A 241 23.49 10.97 10.84
CA PHE A 241 23.62 11.42 12.21
C PHE A 241 24.18 12.86 12.23
N LYS A 242 23.30 13.86 12.39
CA LYS A 242 23.77 15.21 12.76
C LYS A 242 24.42 15.07 14.14
N ARG A 243 25.75 15.21 14.21
CA ARG A 243 26.44 15.35 15.50
C ARG A 243 25.72 16.47 16.26
N PRO A 244 25.32 16.27 17.53
CA PRO A 244 24.81 17.36 18.33
C PRO A 244 25.89 18.43 18.36
N SER A 245 25.60 19.58 17.76
CA SER A 245 26.50 20.73 17.81
C SER A 245 26.42 21.29 19.22
N PHE A 246 27.25 20.77 20.13
CA PHE A 246 27.59 21.44 21.38
C PHE A 246 28.50 22.62 21.07
N ALA A 247 27.97 23.60 20.35
CA ALA A 247 28.55 24.94 20.32
C ALA A 247 27.72 25.75 21.31
N PRO A 248 28.30 26.27 22.42
CA PRO A 248 27.59 27.22 23.24
C PRO A 248 27.18 28.40 22.36
N ALA A 249 25.89 28.76 22.39
CA ALA A 249 25.38 29.87 21.60
C ALA A 249 26.19 31.14 21.94
N PRO A 250 26.72 31.89 20.96
CA PRO A 250 27.27 33.20 21.25
C PRO A 250 26.16 34.07 21.83
N ALA A 251 26.39 34.61 23.03
CA ALA A 251 25.47 35.52 23.67
C ALA A 251 25.29 36.76 22.78
N GLY A 252 24.08 36.96 22.23
CA GLY A 252 23.70 38.22 21.59
C GLY A 252 23.07 38.19 20.19
N ALA A 253 22.62 37.06 19.65
CA ALA A 253 21.95 37.05 18.33
C ALA A 253 20.42 37.13 18.44
N THR A 254 19.86 38.29 18.15
CA THR A 254 18.42 38.54 17.88
C THR A 254 17.95 37.73 16.66
N PRO A 255 16.71 37.22 16.62
CA PRO A 255 16.25 36.37 15.52
C PRO A 255 15.83 37.23 14.33
N GLY A 256 16.68 37.31 13.31
CA GLY A 256 16.34 37.98 12.05
C GLY A 256 17.30 37.62 10.92
N GLY A 257 16.83 36.80 9.97
CA GLY A 257 17.42 36.64 8.65
C GLY A 257 18.46 35.53 8.50
N ALA A 258 18.02 34.29 8.31
CA ALA A 258 18.87 33.24 7.76
C ALA A 258 18.78 33.25 6.22
N SER A 259 19.72 33.93 5.57
CA SER A 259 19.98 33.74 4.14
C SER A 259 20.76 32.43 3.94
N ALA A 260 20.38 31.65 2.92
CA ALA A 260 20.97 30.36 2.61
C ALA A 260 22.45 30.50 2.24
N SER A 261 23.32 29.71 2.89
CA SER A 261 24.77 29.77 2.70
C SER A 261 25.21 29.37 1.28
N PRO A 262 26.33 29.92 0.77
CA PRO A 262 26.75 29.82 -0.64
C PRO A 262 26.85 28.41 -1.21
N LYS A 263 27.16 27.40 -0.38
CA LYS A 263 27.31 25.99 -0.81
C LYS A 263 26.01 25.37 -1.32
N GLN A 264 24.86 25.71 -0.72
CA GLN A 264 23.56 25.17 -1.16
C GLN A 264 23.10 25.74 -2.51
N GLN A 265 23.50 26.97 -2.83
CA GLN A 265 23.16 27.59 -4.11
C GLN A 265 24.00 27.02 -5.27
N VAL A 266 25.24 26.59 -4.99
CA VAL A 266 26.12 25.93 -5.97
C VAL A 266 25.59 24.53 -6.31
N GLU A 267 25.17 23.74 -5.32
CA GLU A 267 24.62 22.39 -5.53
C GLU A 267 23.29 22.44 -6.33
N LEU A 268 22.46 23.46 -6.10
CA LEU A 268 21.21 23.67 -6.84
C LEU A 268 21.44 24.06 -8.32
N LYS A 269 22.54 24.77 -8.60
CA LYS A 269 22.94 25.14 -9.97
C LYS A 269 23.48 23.92 -10.74
N GLU A 270 24.25 23.04 -10.11
CA GLU A 270 24.72 21.80 -10.73
C GLU A 270 23.59 20.81 -11.00
N VAL A 271 22.64 20.69 -10.07
CA VAL A 271 21.45 19.85 -10.25
C VAL A 271 20.59 20.38 -11.40
N LYS A 272 20.36 21.71 -11.52
CA LYS A 272 19.66 22.29 -12.68
C LYS A 272 20.34 21.96 -14.00
N LYS A 273 21.66 22.16 -14.10
CA LYS A 273 22.44 21.91 -15.32
C LYS A 273 22.42 20.43 -15.74
N SER A 274 22.39 19.51 -14.79
CA SER A 274 22.28 18.07 -15.08
C SER A 274 20.88 17.62 -15.52
N VAL A 275 19.83 18.30 -15.07
CA VAL A 275 18.44 18.06 -15.49
C VAL A 275 18.21 18.60 -16.90
N GLU A 276 18.68 19.81 -17.19
CA GLU A 276 18.52 20.50 -18.48
C GLU A 276 19.26 19.74 -19.61
N LYS A 277 20.50 19.29 -19.34
CA LYS A 277 21.29 18.46 -20.26
C LYS A 277 20.70 17.06 -20.52
N SER A 278 19.78 16.60 -19.67
CA SER A 278 19.08 15.31 -19.85
C SER A 278 17.79 15.44 -20.66
N VAL A 279 17.31 16.67 -20.90
CA VAL A 279 16.03 16.97 -21.57
C VAL A 279 16.25 17.44 -23.01
N GLU A 280 17.42 18.01 -23.32
CA GLU A 280 17.70 18.60 -24.64
C GLU A 280 18.49 17.65 -25.56
N LYS A 281 17.81 16.66 -26.14
CA LYS A 281 18.10 16.11 -27.48
C LYS A 281 16.82 15.47 -28.06
N PRO A 282 16.49 15.70 -29.34
CA PRO A 282 15.12 15.96 -29.75
C PRO A 282 14.40 14.68 -30.20
N ALA A 283 13.16 14.53 -29.73
CA ALA A 283 12.14 13.78 -30.45
C ALA A 283 11.57 14.71 -31.54
N GLU A 284 12.23 14.78 -32.69
CA GLU A 284 11.64 15.30 -33.91
C GLU A 284 10.98 14.11 -34.65
N LYS A 285 9.77 14.36 -35.16
CA LYS A 285 8.84 13.47 -35.89
C LYS A 285 7.94 12.56 -35.04
N ALA A 286 6.79 13.12 -34.67
CA ALA A 286 5.49 12.52 -34.95
C ALA A 286 4.43 13.62 -34.88
N ALA A 287 4.15 14.25 -36.02
CA ALA A 287 2.94 15.03 -36.19
C ALA A 287 1.75 14.06 -36.29
N ALA A 288 0.69 14.33 -35.52
CA ALA A 288 -0.64 13.76 -35.72
C ALA A 288 -1.69 14.86 -35.46
N PRO A 289 -2.82 14.81 -36.18
CA PRO A 289 -3.51 16.01 -36.64
C PRO A 289 -4.49 16.59 -35.63
N GLU A 290 -4.72 17.89 -35.80
CA GLU A 290 -5.66 18.74 -35.07
C GLU A 290 -7.09 18.20 -35.19
N ALA A 291 -7.72 17.86 -34.05
CA ALA A 291 -9.13 17.49 -34.00
C ALA A 291 -10.02 18.75 -33.99
N PRO A 292 -11.14 18.80 -34.73
CA PRO A 292 -11.97 19.99 -34.85
C PRO A 292 -12.75 20.27 -33.56
N ARG A 293 -12.93 21.57 -33.28
CA ARG A 293 -13.75 22.07 -32.16
C ARG A 293 -15.21 21.61 -32.31
N PRO A 294 -15.89 21.14 -31.25
CA PRO A 294 -17.33 20.96 -31.30
C PRO A 294 -18.04 22.30 -31.16
N ALA A 295 -19.04 22.49 -32.02
CA ALA A 295 -19.99 23.59 -32.02
C ALA A 295 -20.97 23.50 -30.84
N ASP A 296 -21.63 24.62 -30.58
CA ASP A 296 -22.44 24.93 -29.41
C ASP A 296 -23.57 23.93 -29.10
N GLY A 297 -23.77 23.70 -27.80
CA GLY A 297 -25.08 23.39 -27.24
C GLY A 297 -25.33 21.95 -26.79
N GLU A 298 -24.68 21.48 -25.73
CA GLU A 298 -25.28 20.55 -24.75
C GLU A 298 -24.44 20.48 -23.46
N LYS A 299 -25.09 20.57 -22.29
CA LYS A 299 -24.44 20.57 -20.96
C LYS A 299 -23.86 19.18 -20.66
N PRO A 300 -22.60 19.06 -20.17
CA PRO A 300 -22.05 17.75 -19.83
C PRO A 300 -22.67 17.24 -18.53
N GLN A 301 -23.38 16.12 -18.62
CA GLN A 301 -23.80 15.34 -17.45
C GLN A 301 -22.55 14.85 -16.71
N GLY A 302 -22.44 15.25 -15.44
CA GLY A 302 -21.27 14.98 -14.61
C GLY A 302 -21.05 13.50 -14.35
N VAL A 303 -19.78 13.10 -14.48
CA VAL A 303 -19.19 11.80 -14.12
C VAL A 303 -19.46 11.37 -12.65
N GLY A 304 -20.04 12.25 -11.82
CA GLY A 304 -20.46 11.93 -10.45
C GLY A 304 -21.64 10.95 -10.35
N GLY A 305 -22.48 10.84 -11.38
CA GLY A 305 -23.65 9.94 -11.35
C GLY A 305 -23.29 8.46 -11.51
N LEU A 306 -22.25 8.17 -12.30
CA LEU A 306 -21.81 6.80 -12.57
C LEU A 306 -21.04 6.21 -11.38
N LEU A 307 -20.21 7.03 -10.72
CA LEU A 307 -19.49 6.63 -9.50
C LEU A 307 -20.43 6.35 -8.33
N LYS A 308 -21.57 7.05 -8.23
CA LYS A 308 -22.55 6.82 -7.16
C LYS A 308 -23.31 5.50 -7.32
N ARG A 309 -23.49 5.01 -8.56
CA ARG A 309 -24.15 3.72 -8.85
C ARG A 309 -23.20 2.52 -8.73
N VAL A 310 -21.90 2.73 -8.91
CA VAL A 310 -20.89 1.65 -8.84
C VAL A 310 -20.41 1.42 -7.41
N PHE A 311 -20.39 2.45 -6.54
CA PHE A 311 -19.81 2.34 -5.19
C PHE A 311 -20.81 2.30 -4.03
N LEU A 312 -22.07 2.68 -4.23
CA LEU A 312 -23.09 2.60 -3.19
C LEU A 312 -24.16 1.61 -3.64
N GLY A 313 -24.06 0.39 -3.10
CA GLY A 313 -25.00 -0.70 -3.33
C GLY A 313 -26.45 -0.27 -3.10
N SER A 314 -27.33 -0.84 -3.90
CA SER A 314 -28.77 -0.66 -3.83
C SER A 314 -29.29 -0.74 -2.39
N PRO A 315 -30.22 0.13 -1.97
CA PRO A 315 -30.85 0.01 -0.66
C PRO A 315 -31.66 -1.31 -0.57
N PRO A 316 -31.77 -1.90 0.63
CA PRO A 316 -32.48 -3.17 0.81
C PRO A 316 -33.96 -3.00 0.45
N ALA A 317 -34.50 -3.97 -0.30
CA ALA A 317 -35.90 -4.06 -0.65
C ALA A 317 -36.77 -4.03 0.61
N ALA A 318 -37.74 -3.11 0.64
CA ALA A 318 -38.78 -3.05 1.64
C ALA A 318 -39.75 -4.24 1.48
N LYS A 319 -40.28 -4.70 2.61
CA LYS A 319 -41.22 -5.82 2.74
C LYS A 319 -42.53 -5.57 1.96
N PRO A 320 -43.18 -6.63 1.45
CA PRO A 320 -44.43 -6.50 0.70
C PRO A 320 -45.61 -6.55 1.68
N GLU A 321 -46.04 -5.39 2.17
CA GLU A 321 -47.41 -5.19 2.65
C GLU A 321 -47.93 -3.98 1.87
N ASP A 322 -49.14 -4.09 1.33
CA ASP A 322 -49.84 -3.09 0.51
C ASP A 322 -49.58 -3.10 -1.01
N ALA A 323 -49.86 -4.25 -1.65
CA ALA A 323 -50.43 -4.26 -3.00
C ALA A 323 -51.64 -5.21 -3.00
N ALA A 324 -52.81 -4.60 -2.94
CA ALA A 324 -54.10 -5.24 -2.76
C ALA A 324 -54.57 -6.02 -4.01
N LYS A 325 -55.44 -7.00 -3.74
CA LYS A 325 -56.64 -7.35 -4.52
C LYS A 325 -56.51 -7.35 -6.05
N ALA A 326 -56.32 -8.53 -6.63
CA ALA A 326 -57.15 -9.09 -7.71
C ALA A 326 -56.57 -10.44 -8.20
N ALA A 327 -57.46 -11.37 -8.54
CA ALA A 327 -57.24 -12.73 -9.09
C ALA A 327 -56.72 -13.76 -8.05
N ASP A 328 -57.55 -14.47 -7.30
CA ASP A 328 -58.63 -15.41 -7.63
C ASP A 328 -58.16 -16.80 -8.14
N SER A 329 -58.64 -17.79 -7.38
CA SER A 329 -58.89 -19.20 -7.68
C SER A 329 -57.76 -20.24 -7.55
N SER A 330 -58.11 -21.27 -6.74
CA SER A 330 -57.76 -22.70 -6.86
C SER A 330 -56.34 -23.09 -6.40
N GLY A 331 -56.10 -24.03 -5.48
CA GLY A 331 -56.89 -25.07 -4.83
C GLY A 331 -55.93 -26.20 -4.38
N ASP A 332 -56.21 -26.80 -3.21
CA ASP A 332 -55.74 -28.10 -2.69
C ASP A 332 -54.22 -28.28 -2.37
N GLY A 333 -53.77 -28.92 -1.29
CA GLY A 333 -54.40 -29.68 -0.21
C GLY A 333 -53.33 -30.43 0.63
N ALA A 334 -53.73 -30.88 1.84
CA ALA A 334 -53.12 -31.89 2.74
C ALA A 334 -51.78 -31.56 3.46
N ALA A 335 -51.70 -31.39 4.80
CA ALA A 335 -51.86 -32.35 5.93
C ALA A 335 -50.71 -33.41 5.99
N VAL A 336 -49.97 -33.65 7.09
CA VAL A 336 -50.41 -34.31 8.35
C VAL A 336 -49.26 -34.36 9.41
N ALA A 337 -49.62 -34.12 10.70
CA ALA A 337 -49.17 -34.65 12.01
C ALA A 337 -47.70 -34.67 12.48
N LYS A 338 -47.34 -34.76 13.79
CA LYS A 338 -47.89 -34.43 15.14
C LYS A 338 -46.84 -34.98 16.14
N GLY A 339 -46.60 -34.30 17.27
CA GLY A 339 -45.77 -34.84 18.37
C GLY A 339 -45.59 -33.86 19.53
N GLU A 340 -46.34 -34.10 20.62
CA GLU A 340 -46.29 -33.46 21.96
C GLU A 340 -44.99 -33.84 22.72
N GLY A 341 -44.52 -33.23 23.83
CA GLY A 341 -45.02 -32.17 24.71
C GLY A 341 -43.99 -31.79 25.81
N SER A 342 -44.43 -30.92 26.74
CA SER A 342 -43.78 -30.43 27.98
C SER A 342 -42.57 -29.49 27.81
N GLY A 343 -42.44 -28.29 28.38
CA GLY A 343 -43.18 -27.62 29.45
C GLY A 343 -42.29 -27.42 30.68
N THR A 344 -41.46 -26.36 30.73
CA THR A 344 -41.32 -25.41 31.86
C THR A 344 -40.10 -24.47 31.75
N ASP A 345 -40.38 -23.23 32.11
CA ASP A 345 -39.53 -22.27 32.83
C ASP A 345 -38.51 -21.32 32.12
N ARG A 346 -38.79 -20.04 32.42
CA ARG A 346 -37.90 -18.86 32.56
C ARG A 346 -37.56 -18.03 31.33
N ASN A 347 -38.45 -17.08 31.09
CA ASN A 347 -38.18 -15.82 30.42
C ASN A 347 -37.94 -14.73 31.48
N GLU A 348 -36.71 -14.26 31.65
CA GLU A 348 -36.44 -13.02 32.37
C GLU A 348 -35.14 -12.36 31.87
N ARG A 349 -35.27 -11.06 31.56
CA ARG A 349 -34.22 -10.02 31.48
C ARG A 349 -33.44 -9.87 30.17
N GLN A 350 -34.06 -9.15 29.23
CA GLN A 350 -33.35 -8.16 28.40
C GLN A 350 -34.31 -7.02 28.07
N ASP A 351 -34.46 -6.04 28.96
CA ASP A 351 -34.93 -4.71 28.56
C ASP A 351 -34.33 -3.63 29.47
N GLY A 352 -33.26 -3.02 29.00
CA GLY A 352 -32.46 -2.07 29.77
C GLY A 352 -31.62 -1.22 28.84
N GLY A 353 -32.25 -0.34 28.06
CA GLY A 353 -31.49 0.57 27.20
C GLY A 353 -32.25 1.52 26.29
N ARG A 354 -33.57 1.37 26.11
CA ARG A 354 -34.34 2.23 25.18
C ARG A 354 -35.06 3.42 25.82
N GLY A 355 -35.32 3.43 27.12
CA GLY A 355 -36.05 4.53 27.79
C GLY A 355 -35.27 5.85 27.91
N ASN A 356 -33.93 5.82 27.99
CA ASN A 356 -33.14 7.00 28.37
C ASN A 356 -32.85 7.98 27.19
N ARG A 357 -33.04 7.55 25.95
CA ARG A 357 -32.79 8.38 24.75
C ARG A 357 -33.98 9.24 24.35
N GLU A 358 -35.21 8.82 24.67
CA GLU A 358 -36.42 9.60 24.35
C GLU A 358 -36.67 10.72 25.37
N GLY A 359 -36.39 10.49 26.65
CA GLY A 359 -36.47 11.53 27.69
C GLY A 359 -35.55 12.72 27.41
N ALA A 360 -34.28 12.44 27.05
CA ALA A 360 -33.29 13.46 26.71
C ALA A 360 -33.66 14.26 25.45
N ARG A 361 -34.34 13.65 24.47
CA ARG A 361 -34.81 14.34 23.26
C ARG A 361 -36.02 15.23 23.54
N ARG A 362 -36.93 14.81 24.43
CA ARG A 362 -38.09 15.62 24.83
C ARG A 362 -37.68 16.83 25.68
N ALA A 363 -36.68 16.69 26.55
CA ALA A 363 -36.14 17.81 27.33
C ALA A 363 -35.52 18.91 26.45
N ARG A 364 -34.66 18.53 25.48
CA ARG A 364 -34.02 19.48 24.55
C ARG A 364 -35.02 20.20 23.64
N ARG A 365 -36.16 19.57 23.33
CA ARG A 365 -37.23 20.19 22.52
C ARG A 365 -38.01 21.25 23.31
N ARG A 366 -38.26 21.02 24.60
CA ARG A 366 -38.91 21.99 25.49
C ARG A 366 -38.04 23.21 25.77
N GLU A 367 -36.73 23.01 25.86
CA GLU A 367 -35.77 24.11 26.07
C GLU A 367 -35.63 25.02 24.84
N ARG A 368 -35.62 24.44 23.63
CA ARG A 368 -35.68 25.23 22.38
C ARG A 368 -36.98 26.04 22.24
N GLN A 369 -38.12 25.51 22.69
CA GLN A 369 -39.39 26.23 22.62
C GLN A 369 -39.50 27.37 23.63
N ARG A 370 -38.85 27.26 24.80
CA ARG A 370 -38.76 28.37 25.77
C ARG A 370 -37.87 29.50 25.28
N ARG A 371 -36.76 29.18 24.60
CA ARG A 371 -35.85 30.19 24.03
C ARG A 371 -36.47 31.01 22.90
N ASN A 372 -37.46 30.47 22.18
CA ASN A 372 -38.13 31.14 21.06
C ASN A 372 -39.39 31.94 21.44
N ARG A 373 -39.77 31.96 22.73
CA ARG A 373 -40.92 32.74 23.25
C ARG A 373 -40.50 33.90 24.16
N GLY A 374 -39.20 34.21 24.21
CA GLY A 374 -38.63 35.26 25.06
C GLY A 374 -37.73 36.24 24.29
N SER A 375 -38.05 36.53 23.03
CA SER A 375 -37.47 37.63 22.26
C SER A 375 -38.56 38.40 21.57
#